data_AF-A0A661GXY8-F1
#
_entry.id   AF-A0A661GXY8-F1
#
_cell.length_a   1.000
_cell.length_b   1.000
_cell.length_c   1.000
_cell.angle_alpha   90.00
_cell.angle_beta   90.00
_cell.angle_gamma   90.00
#
_symmetry.space_group_name_H-M   'P 1'
#
loop_
_entity.id
_entity.type
_entity.pdbx_description
1 polymer ?
#
loop_
_entity_poly.entity_id
_entity_poly.type
_entity_poly.pdbx_seq_one_letter_code
_entity_poly.pdbx_strand_id
1 'polypeptide(L)'
;MHLDKIIERIDRAFGEAPAFPDHPLVGRDIEVLGHVLGGDSFQVYLQDQVNRRIIRDYLINAVVLGFLCEKSLAALMEQVTCSEGRAALSLHMLMSSVESASELLSNEGSQMLEPLVPAPGSPPHMKLVPS
;
A
#
# COMPACT_ATOMS: atom_id res chain seq x y z
N MET A 1 2.34 -5.39 -26.01
CA MET A 1 3.36 -4.31 -25.95
C MET A 1 2.90 -3.00 -25.29
N HIS A 2 1.66 -2.86 -24.78
CA HIS A 2 1.28 -1.77 -23.84
C HIS A 2 1.24 -2.25 -22.38
N LEU A 3 0.82 -3.51 -22.15
CA LEU A 3 0.75 -4.11 -20.83
C LEU A 3 2.13 -4.21 -20.15
N ASP A 4 3.16 -4.58 -20.90
CA ASP A 4 4.53 -4.71 -20.38
C ASP A 4 5.05 -3.38 -19.80
N LYS A 5 4.71 -2.25 -20.45
CA LYS A 5 5.06 -0.91 -19.98
C LYS A 5 4.30 -0.51 -18.71
N ILE A 6 3.04 -0.96 -18.58
CA ILE A 6 2.23 -0.73 -17.39
C ILE A 6 2.81 -1.51 -16.20
N ILE A 7 3.18 -2.77 -16.42
CA ILE A 7 3.82 -3.61 -15.39
C ILE A 7 5.13 -2.97 -14.94
N GLU A 8 6.00 -2.59 -15.90
CA GLU A 8 7.28 -1.95 -15.60
C GLU A 8 7.09 -0.64 -14.81
N ARG A 9 6.06 0.14 -15.14
CA ARG A 9 5.73 1.38 -14.44
C ARG A 9 5.25 1.14 -13.01
N ILE A 10 4.39 0.14 -12.80
CA ILE A 10 3.92 -0.27 -11.46
C ILE A 10 5.11 -0.74 -10.62
N ASP A 11 5.95 -1.60 -11.19
CA ASP A 11 7.12 -2.13 -10.48
C ASP A 11 8.12 -1.03 -10.12
N ARG A 12 8.34 -0.06 -11.02
CA ARG A 12 9.18 1.10 -10.73
C ARG A 12 8.61 1.97 -9.62
N ALA A 13 7.29 2.12 -9.53
CA ALA A 13 6.64 2.93 -8.50
C ALA A 13 6.77 2.33 -7.10
N PHE A 14 6.89 1.00 -6.98
CA PHE A 14 7.14 0.35 -5.69
C PHE A 14 8.56 0.58 -5.15
N GLY A 15 9.47 1.15 -5.95
CA GLY A 15 10.87 1.35 -5.61
C GLY A 15 11.70 0.06 -5.68
N GLU A 16 13.02 0.21 -5.47
CA GLU A 16 13.96 -0.92 -5.48
C GLU A 16 13.55 -1.97 -4.45
N ALA A 17 13.42 -3.22 -4.91
CA ALA A 17 13.33 -4.33 -3.99
C ALA A 17 14.64 -4.43 -3.19
N PRO A 18 14.60 -4.77 -1.89
CA PRO A 18 15.83 -4.97 -1.14
C PRO A 18 16.66 -6.04 -1.85
N ALA A 19 17.87 -5.66 -2.27
CA ALA A 19 18.77 -6.55 -2.98
C ALA A 19 19.22 -7.67 -2.04
N PHE A 20 18.91 -8.91 -2.40
CA PHE A 20 19.61 -10.03 -1.81
C PHE A 20 21.04 -10.03 -2.37
N PRO A 21 22.05 -10.26 -1.52
CA PRO A 21 23.42 -10.24 -1.99
C PRO A 21 23.68 -11.38 -2.98
N ASP A 22 24.22 -11.06 -4.15
CA ASP A 22 24.63 -12.01 -5.19
C ASP A 22 25.97 -12.72 -4.88
N HIS A 23 26.54 -12.50 -3.69
CA HIS A 23 27.80 -13.10 -3.27
C HIS A 23 27.59 -14.38 -2.44
N PRO A 24 28.54 -15.35 -2.48
CA PRO A 24 28.47 -16.54 -1.63
C PRO A 24 28.42 -16.14 -0.15
N LEU A 25 27.40 -16.61 0.56
CA LEU A 25 27.20 -16.33 1.98
C LEU A 25 28.33 -16.95 2.80
N VAL A 26 29.04 -16.13 3.57
CA VAL A 26 30.07 -16.59 4.53
C VAL A 26 29.36 -16.98 5.83
N GLY A 27 29.96 -17.83 6.68
CA GLY A 27 29.31 -18.36 7.89
C GLY A 27 28.69 -17.30 8.83
N ARG A 28 29.22 -16.07 8.82
CA ARG A 28 28.66 -14.92 9.56
C ARG A 28 27.34 -14.40 8.96
N ASP A 29 27.19 -14.48 7.64
CA ASP A 29 25.98 -14.06 6.93
C ASP A 29 24.83 -15.02 7.20
N ILE A 30 25.12 -16.31 7.43
CA ILE A 30 24.11 -17.33 7.75
C ILE A 30 23.50 -17.08 9.13
N GLU A 31 24.32 -16.70 10.13
CA GLU A 31 23.82 -16.33 11.47
C GLU A 31 23.00 -15.03 11.43
N VAL A 32 23.44 -14.04 10.65
CA VAL A 32 22.70 -12.78 10.43
C VAL A 32 21.39 -13.04 9.68
N LEU A 33 21.40 -13.88 8.64
CA LEU A 33 20.19 -14.33 7.94
C LEU A 33 19.25 -15.09 8.88
N GLY A 34 19.76 -15.94 9.76
CA GLY A 34 18.95 -16.62 10.77
C GLY A 34 18.21 -15.64 11.69
N HIS A 35 18.88 -14.58 12.13
CA HIS A 35 18.27 -13.53 12.94
C HIS A 35 17.31 -12.62 12.17
N VAL A 36 17.62 -12.29 10.92
CA VAL A 36 16.78 -11.43 10.08
C VAL A 36 15.53 -12.17 9.61
N LEU A 37 15.68 -13.42 9.15
CA LEU A 37 14.58 -14.27 8.68
C LEU A 37 13.69 -14.79 9.82
N GLY A 38 14.24 -14.93 11.03
CA GLY A 38 13.50 -15.30 12.23
C GLY A 38 12.85 -14.12 12.96
N GLY A 39 13.13 -12.88 12.55
CA GLY A 39 12.66 -11.66 13.20
C GLY A 39 11.45 -11.02 12.53
N ASP A 40 10.88 -10.02 13.21
CA ASP A 40 9.73 -9.23 12.73
C ASP A 40 10.02 -8.50 11.41
N SER A 41 11.29 -8.18 11.12
CA SER A 41 11.69 -7.51 9.89
C SER A 41 11.41 -8.32 8.63
N PHE A 42 11.57 -9.65 8.68
CA PHE A 42 11.22 -10.52 7.56
C PHE A 42 9.70 -10.65 7.39
N GLN A 43 8.93 -10.67 8.48
CA GLN A 43 7.47 -10.64 8.40
C GLN A 43 6.96 -9.33 7.78
N VAL A 44 7.54 -8.19 8.18
CA VAL A 44 7.25 -6.89 7.57
C VAL A 44 7.57 -6.89 6.07
N TYR A 45 8.71 -7.47 5.68
CA TYR A 45 9.06 -7.64 4.28
C TYR A 45 8.06 -8.52 3.51
N LEU A 46 7.69 -9.68 4.06
CA LEU A 46 6.71 -10.58 3.45
C LEU A 46 5.36 -9.90 3.27
N GLN A 47 4.91 -9.17 4.28
CA GLN A 47 3.67 -8.41 4.22
C GLN A 47 3.72 -7.34 3.12
N ASP A 48 4.85 -6.64 2.96
CA ASP A 48 5.05 -5.66 1.88
C ASP A 48 5.02 -6.33 0.50
N GLN A 49 5.59 -7.53 0.35
CA GLN A 49 5.53 -8.30 -0.90
C GLN A 49 4.09 -8.71 -1.25
N VAL A 50 3.30 -9.11 -0.26
CA VAL A 50 1.87 -9.40 -0.46
C VAL A 50 1.12 -8.15 -0.90
N ASN A 51 1.37 -7.00 -0.25
CA ASN A 51 0.75 -5.73 -0.63
C ASN A 51 1.10 -5.33 -2.08
N ARG A 52 2.38 -5.43 -2.48
CA ARG A 52 2.82 -5.19 -3.86
C ARG A 52 2.09 -6.09 -4.86
N ARG A 53 1.91 -7.36 -4.51
CA ARG A 53 1.22 -8.33 -5.37
C ARG A 53 -0.25 -7.99 -5.57
N ILE A 54 -0.97 -7.69 -4.49
CA ILE A 54 -2.38 -7.27 -4.53
C ILE A 54 -2.54 -6.04 -5.42
N ILE A 55 -1.72 -5.01 -5.18
CA ILE A 55 -1.78 -3.76 -5.94
C ILE A 55 -1.50 -4.01 -7.42
N ARG A 56 -0.45 -4.78 -7.74
CA ARG A 56 -0.07 -5.08 -9.12
C ARG A 56 -1.22 -5.77 -9.87
N ASP A 57 -1.75 -6.86 -9.31
CA ASP A 57 -2.79 -7.64 -9.97
C ASP A 57 -4.08 -6.82 -10.13
N TYR A 58 -4.47 -6.04 -9.10
CA TYR A 58 -5.64 -5.17 -9.15
C TYR A 58 -5.51 -4.09 -10.24
N LEU A 59 -4.39 -3.34 -10.26
CA LEU A 59 -4.19 -2.25 -11.22
C LEU A 59 -4.06 -2.75 -12.66
N ILE A 60 -3.40 -3.87 -12.87
CA ILE A 60 -3.34 -4.52 -14.18
C ILE A 60 -4.75 -4.85 -14.65
N ASN A 61 -5.57 -5.49 -13.81
CA ASN A 61 -6.94 -5.83 -14.15
C ASN A 61 -7.78 -4.58 -14.42
N ALA A 62 -7.65 -3.53 -13.61
CA ALA A 62 -8.38 -2.27 -13.78
C ALA A 62 -8.06 -1.60 -15.12
N VAL A 63 -6.79 -1.60 -15.54
CA VAL A 63 -6.38 -1.03 -16.84
C VAL A 63 -6.81 -1.92 -18.00
N VAL A 64 -6.64 -3.23 -17.89
CA VAL A 64 -7.04 -4.19 -18.95
C VAL A 64 -8.54 -4.16 -19.20
N LEU A 65 -9.35 -4.03 -18.14
CA LEU A 65 -10.80 -3.94 -18.22
C LEU A 65 -11.30 -2.51 -18.56
N GLY A 66 -10.40 -1.52 -18.62
CA GLY A 66 -10.74 -0.14 -18.99
C GLY A 66 -11.37 0.70 -17.88
N PHE A 67 -11.36 0.23 -16.63
CA PHE A 67 -11.83 0.98 -15.47
C PHE A 67 -10.84 2.07 -15.03
N LEU A 68 -9.59 1.99 -15.49
CA LEU A 68 -8.55 2.92 -15.10
C LEU A 68 -7.77 3.43 -16.32
N CYS A 69 -7.69 4.76 -16.44
CA CYS A 69 -6.93 5.41 -17.50
C CYS A 69 -5.48 5.71 -17.05
N GLU A 70 -4.60 5.98 -18.02
CA GLU A 70 -3.17 6.18 -17.75
C GLU A 70 -2.88 7.37 -16.81
N LYS A 71 -3.72 8.42 -16.84
CA LYS A 71 -3.61 9.56 -15.92
C LYS A 71 -3.92 9.16 -14.49
N SER A 72 -5.01 8.40 -14.29
CA SER A 72 -5.39 7.88 -12.97
C SER A 72 -4.34 6.91 -12.43
N LEU A 73 -3.74 6.10 -13.31
CA LEU A 73 -2.65 5.22 -12.92
C LEU A 73 -1.46 6.02 -12.39
N ALA A 74 -1.12 7.14 -13.05
CA ALA A 74 -0.04 8.02 -12.63
C ALA A 74 -0.19 8.52 -11.19
N ALA A 75 -1.38 8.99 -10.83
CA ALA A 75 -1.66 9.52 -9.50
C ALA A 75 -1.57 8.41 -8.42
N LEU A 76 -2.04 7.20 -8.72
CA LEU A 76 -1.91 6.06 -7.81
C LEU A 76 -0.45 5.62 -7.62
N MET A 77 0.43 5.87 -8.59
CA MET A 77 1.85 5.52 -8.46
C MET A 77 2.56 6.34 -7.36
N GLU A 78 2.10 7.55 -7.06
CA GLU A 78 2.70 8.36 -5.98
C GLU A 78 2.42 7.76 -4.59
N GLN A 79 1.24 7.15 -4.42
CA GLN A 79 0.78 6.56 -3.15
C GLN A 79 1.48 5.24 -2.79
N VAL A 80 2.04 4.54 -3.78
CA VAL A 80 2.66 3.20 -3.56
C VAL A 80 4.17 3.26 -3.30
N THR A 81 4.73 4.45 -3.20
CA THR A 81 6.17 4.68 -2.99
C THR A 81 6.64 4.22 -1.60
N CYS A 82 5.80 4.35 -0.57
CA CYS A 82 6.09 3.90 0.80
C CYS A 82 5.29 2.65 1.19
N SER A 83 5.79 1.89 2.17
CA SER A 83 5.14 0.65 2.63
C SER A 83 3.78 0.88 3.28
N GLU A 84 3.63 2.01 3.99
CA GLU A 84 2.36 2.39 4.61
C GLU A 84 1.28 2.70 3.56
N GLY A 85 1.63 3.48 2.53
CA GLY A 85 0.74 3.75 1.41
C GLY A 85 0.36 2.48 0.64
N ARG A 86 1.31 1.54 0.46
CA ARG A 86 1.01 0.22 -0.10
C ARG A 86 0.07 -0.60 0.77
N ALA A 87 0.23 -0.59 2.09
CA ALA A 87 -0.66 -1.32 2.99
C ALA A 87 -2.08 -0.73 3.01
N ALA A 88 -2.21 0.59 3.03
CA ALA A 88 -3.49 1.27 2.97
C ALA A 88 -4.21 1.00 1.64
N LEU A 89 -3.49 1.12 0.52
CA LEU A 89 -4.04 0.89 -0.81
C LEU A 89 -4.41 -0.57 -1.05
N SER A 90 -3.57 -1.52 -0.62
CA SER A 90 -3.87 -2.95 -0.76
C SER A 90 -5.09 -3.35 0.05
N LEU A 91 -5.26 -2.81 1.26
CA LEU A 91 -6.46 -3.05 2.08
C LEU A 91 -7.70 -2.50 1.39
N HIS A 92 -7.64 -1.29 0.83
CA HIS A 92 -8.75 -0.74 0.07
C HIS A 92 -9.09 -1.63 -1.14
N MET A 93 -8.08 -2.09 -1.89
CA MET A 93 -8.26 -2.97 -3.06
C MET A 93 -8.80 -4.36 -2.70
N LEU A 94 -8.55 -4.87 -1.49
CA LEU A 94 -9.16 -6.12 -1.01
C LEU A 94 -10.66 -5.94 -0.69
N MET A 95 -11.04 -4.73 -0.25
CA MET A 95 -12.39 -4.40 0.18
C MET A 95 -13.26 -3.82 -0.95
N SER A 96 -12.66 -3.51 -2.09
CA SER A 96 -13.32 -2.90 -3.26
C SER A 96 -13.19 -3.80 -4.48
N SER A 97 -14.17 -3.74 -5.37
CA SER A 97 -14.10 -4.44 -6.65
C SER A 97 -13.27 -3.64 -7.66
N VAL A 98 -12.78 -4.30 -8.71
CA VAL A 98 -11.93 -3.66 -9.74
C VAL A 98 -12.71 -2.62 -10.56
N GLU A 99 -14.02 -2.77 -10.65
CA GLU A 99 -14.92 -1.83 -11.30
C GLU A 99 -14.92 -0.44 -10.63
N SER A 100 -14.69 -0.40 -9.31
CA SER A 100 -14.60 0.83 -8.51
C SER A 100 -13.20 1.47 -8.54
N ALA A 101 -12.28 1.01 -9.40
CA ALA A 101 -10.90 1.49 -9.40
C ALA A 101 -10.76 3.00 -9.67
N SER A 102 -11.71 3.63 -10.36
CA SER A 102 -11.73 5.07 -10.60
C SER A 102 -11.98 5.88 -9.32
N GLU A 103 -12.60 5.28 -8.31
CA GLU A 103 -12.93 5.91 -7.02
C GLU A 103 -11.73 5.93 -6.06
N LEU A 104 -10.67 5.17 -6.34
CA LEU A 104 -9.44 5.13 -5.54
C LEU A 104 -8.80 6.51 -5.37
N LEU A 105 -8.96 7.39 -6.36
CA LEU A 105 -8.45 8.76 -6.35
C LEU A 105 -9.43 9.76 -5.70
N SER A 106 -10.70 9.40 -5.59
CA SER A 106 -11.71 10.25 -4.93
C SER A 106 -11.50 10.32 -3.40
N ASN A 107 -10.71 9.40 -2.84
CA ASN A 107 -10.27 9.42 -1.44
C ASN A 107 -9.00 10.27 -1.20
N GLU A 108 -8.55 11.08 -2.17
CA GLU A 108 -7.45 12.05 -2.00
C GLU A 108 -7.70 13.08 -0.88
N GLY A 109 -8.92 13.17 -0.37
CA GLY A 109 -9.18 13.76 0.93
C GLY A 109 -9.31 12.68 1.98
N SER A 110 -8.21 12.30 2.66
CA SER A 110 -8.31 12.34 4.12
C SER A 110 -8.81 13.74 4.42
N GLN A 111 -10.14 13.90 4.56
CA GLN A 111 -10.70 15.16 5.03
C GLN A 111 -9.90 15.47 6.28
N MET A 112 -9.14 16.57 6.23
CA MET A 112 -8.34 17.01 7.36
C MET A 112 -9.31 17.02 8.53
N LEU A 113 -9.09 16.13 9.50
CA LEU A 113 -10.03 15.95 10.59
C LEU A 113 -10.17 17.31 11.28
N GLU A 114 -11.32 17.95 11.10
CA GLU A 114 -11.56 19.21 11.76
C GLU A 114 -11.71 18.94 13.26
N PRO A 115 -10.98 19.69 14.12
CA PRO A 115 -11.21 19.62 15.55
C PRO A 115 -12.69 19.86 15.83
N LEU A 116 -13.33 18.93 16.52
CA LEU A 116 -14.71 19.09 16.97
C LEU A 116 -14.80 20.34 17.84
N VAL A 117 -15.43 21.41 17.34
CA VAL A 117 -15.73 22.60 18.12
C VAL A 117 -17.11 22.41 18.75
N PRO A 118 -17.21 22.11 20.05
CA PRO A 118 -18.52 21.96 20.70
C PRO A 118 -19.27 23.29 20.67
N ALA A 119 -20.52 23.26 20.22
CA ALA A 119 -21.39 24.43 20.30
C ALA A 119 -21.67 24.79 21.78
N PRO A 120 -21.84 26.08 22.12
CA PRO A 120 -22.20 26.48 23.48
C PRO A 120 -23.49 25.76 23.93
N GLY A 121 -23.37 24.87 24.93
CA GLY A 121 -24.48 24.06 25.44
C GLY A 121 -24.60 22.64 24.88
N SER A 122 -23.66 22.17 24.05
CA SER A 122 -23.67 20.78 23.57
C SER A 122 -23.41 19.78 24.71
N PRO A 123 -24.16 18.66 24.78
CA PRO A 123 -23.90 17.61 25.76
C PRO A 123 -22.51 16.98 25.54
N PRO A 124 -21.86 16.44 26.60
CA PRO A 124 -20.55 15.82 26.48
C PRO A 124 -20.59 14.65 25.49
N HIS A 125 -19.76 14.73 24.44
CA HIS A 125 -19.67 13.72 23.38
C HIS A 125 -19.00 12.41 23.83
N MET A 126 -18.42 12.38 25.03
CA MET A 126 -17.92 11.18 25.70
C MET A 126 -18.58 11.05 27.07
N LYS A 127 -19.29 9.94 27.29
CA LYS A 127 -19.68 9.49 28.63
C LYS A 127 -18.64 8.50 29.11
N LEU A 128 -17.75 8.93 30.01
CA LEU A 128 -16.92 8.01 30.77
C LEU A 128 -17.83 7.23 31.71
N VAL A 129 -17.91 5.91 31.53
CA VAL A 129 -18.58 5.01 32.48
C VAL A 129 -17.56 4.67 33.56
N PRO A 130 -17.73 5.16 34.80
CA PRO A 130 -16.85 4.77 35.90
C PRO A 130 -17.04 3.28 36.23
N SER A 131 -15.94 2.63 36.63
CA SER A 131 -15.91 1.26 37.16
C SER A 131 -16.51 1.18 38.55
#